data_AF-A0AAI8FSV1-F1
#
_entry.id   AF-A0AAI8FSV1-F1
#
_cell.length_a   1.000
_cell.length_b   1.000
_cell.length_c   1.000
_cell.angle_alpha   90.00
_cell.angle_beta   90.00
_cell.angle_gamma   90.00
#
_symmetry.space_group_name_H-M   'P 1'
#
loop_
_entity.id
_entity.type
_entity.pdbx_description
1 polymer ?
#
loop_
_entity_poly.entity_id
_entity_poly.type
_entity_poly.pdbx_seq_one_letter_code
_entity_poly.pdbx_strand_id
1 'polypeptide(L)'
;MWRNIVNEVAKDYPSVKVNHMYVDNCAMQMVLNPSQFDVMVTGNLFGDIISDLASVLPRSIGLVPSISLNKDGFGLYEPSGGSAYDIKGQNKANPIAQILSASLMLSYSFGLVTEAEDIANAINLTLEDGFRTQDI
;
A
#
# COMPACT_ATOMS: atom_id res chain seq x y z
N MET A 1 10.22 -15.89 -18.52
CA MET A 1 11.35 -15.34 -17.73
C MET A 1 10.93 -15.03 -16.30
N TRP A 2 10.05 -14.05 -16.03
CA TRP A 2 9.63 -13.66 -14.66
C TRP A 2 9.24 -14.83 -13.75
N ARG A 3 8.25 -15.65 -14.17
CA ARG A 3 7.80 -16.83 -13.41
C ARG A 3 8.94 -17.80 -13.05
N ASN A 4 9.92 -17.97 -13.94
CA ASN A 4 11.04 -18.89 -13.70
C ASN A 4 11.96 -18.33 -12.60
N ILE A 5 12.26 -17.04 -12.64
CA ILE A 5 13.08 -16.37 -11.61
C ILE A 5 12.37 -16.41 -10.26
N VAL A 6 11.07 -16.11 -10.21
CA VAL A 6 10.28 -16.20 -8.96
C VAL A 6 10.32 -17.61 -8.38
N ASN A 7 10.18 -18.65 -9.22
CA ASN A 7 10.26 -20.05 -8.77
C ASN A 7 11.66 -20.46 -8.32
N GLU A 8 12.71 -19.83 -8.84
CA GLU A 8 14.08 -20.05 -8.39
C GLU A 8 14.30 -19.44 -7.01
N VAL A 9 13.95 -18.17 -6.82
CA VAL A 9 14.03 -17.45 -5.53
C VAL A 9 13.16 -18.12 -4.47
N ALA A 10 11.98 -18.64 -4.84
CA ALA A 10 11.07 -19.31 -3.90
C ALA A 10 11.70 -20.50 -3.18
N LYS A 11 12.74 -21.14 -3.75
CA LYS A 11 13.45 -22.25 -3.11
C LYS A 11 14.19 -21.82 -1.85
N ASP A 12 14.60 -20.55 -1.79
CA ASP A 12 15.29 -19.97 -0.64
C ASP A 12 14.32 -19.58 0.49
N TYR A 13 13.01 -19.56 0.21
CA TYR A 13 11.95 -19.17 1.14
C TYR A 13 10.85 -20.24 1.24
N PRO A 14 11.16 -21.47 1.72
CA PRO A 14 10.22 -22.60 1.71
C PRO A 14 8.98 -22.41 2.60
N SER A 15 9.02 -21.47 3.55
CA SER A 15 7.89 -21.10 4.39
C SER A 15 6.87 -20.19 3.67
N VAL A 16 7.23 -19.60 2.53
CA VAL A 16 6.37 -18.69 1.77
C VAL A 16 5.68 -19.46 0.65
N LYS A 17 4.35 -19.52 0.69
CA LYS A 17 3.56 -20.16 -0.37
C LYS A 17 3.48 -19.25 -1.59
N VAL A 18 4.01 -19.69 -2.72
CA VAL A 18 3.95 -18.94 -4.00
C VAL A 18 2.83 -19.48 -4.89
N ASN A 19 1.89 -18.62 -5.26
CA ASN A 19 0.87 -18.89 -6.28
C ASN A 19 1.09 -17.95 -7.48
N HIS A 20 0.84 -18.44 -8.70
CA HIS A 20 0.96 -17.64 -9.92
C HIS A 20 -0.42 -17.34 -10.49
N MET A 21 -0.67 -16.07 -10.83
CA MET A 21 -1.92 -15.61 -11.43
C MET A 21 -1.61 -14.70 -12.64
N TYR A 22 -2.38 -14.80 -13.70
CA TYR A 22 -2.31 -13.84 -14.82
C TYR A 22 -3.00 -12.53 -14.43
N VAL A 23 -2.56 -11.41 -15.02
CA VAL A 23 -2.98 -10.07 -14.60
C VAL A 23 -4.48 -9.81 -14.84
N ASP A 24 -5.05 -10.37 -15.89
CA ASP A 24 -6.48 -10.33 -16.19
C ASP A 24 -7.32 -11.05 -15.13
N ASN A 25 -6.94 -12.27 -14.78
CA ASN A 25 -7.57 -13.02 -13.70
C ASN A 25 -7.35 -12.33 -12.34
N CYS A 26 -6.16 -11.76 -12.10
CA CYS A 26 -5.88 -10.98 -10.90
C CYS A 26 -6.83 -9.79 -10.75
N ALA A 27 -7.03 -9.01 -11.81
CA ALA A 27 -8.00 -7.92 -11.81
C ALA A 27 -9.43 -8.40 -11.50
N MET A 28 -9.85 -9.55 -12.05
CA MET A 28 -11.15 -10.15 -11.73
C MET A 28 -11.24 -10.59 -10.26
N GLN A 29 -10.20 -11.25 -9.74
CA GLN A 29 -10.15 -11.75 -8.36
C GLN A 29 -10.10 -10.61 -7.32
N MET A 30 -9.47 -9.48 -7.64
CA MET A 30 -9.47 -8.28 -6.82
C MET A 30 -10.90 -7.74 -6.60
N VAL A 31 -11.78 -7.91 -7.58
CA VAL A 31 -13.20 -7.53 -7.45
C VAL A 31 -14.02 -8.61 -6.73
N LEU A 32 -13.79 -9.88 -7.07
CA LEU A 32 -14.62 -10.99 -6.59
C LEU A 32 -14.30 -11.41 -5.15
N ASN A 33 -13.02 -11.46 -4.79
CA ASN A 33 -12.55 -11.95 -3.50
C ASN A 33 -11.17 -11.37 -3.16
N PRO A 34 -11.06 -10.07 -2.87
CA PRO A 34 -9.76 -9.42 -2.60
C PRO A 34 -9.07 -9.93 -1.33
N SER A 35 -9.80 -10.49 -0.37
CA SER A 35 -9.23 -11.00 0.89
C SER A 35 -8.38 -12.26 0.74
N GLN A 36 -8.31 -12.86 -0.45
CA GLN A 36 -7.43 -13.99 -0.73
C GLN A 36 -5.95 -13.59 -0.89
N PHE A 37 -5.66 -12.30 -1.08
CA PHE A 37 -4.32 -11.80 -1.34
C PHE A 37 -3.64 -11.37 -0.04
N ASP A 38 -2.35 -11.65 0.04
CA ASP A 38 -1.45 -11.22 1.12
C ASP A 38 -0.38 -10.29 0.52
N VAL A 39 0.60 -10.87 -0.17
CA VAL A 39 1.64 -10.13 -0.90
C VAL A 39 1.51 -10.38 -2.41
N MET A 40 1.53 -9.30 -3.20
CA MET A 40 1.54 -9.35 -4.66
C MET A 40 2.87 -8.83 -5.20
N VAL A 41 3.51 -9.61 -6.08
CA VAL A 41 4.77 -9.23 -6.75
C VAL A 41 4.56 -9.31 -8.26
N THR A 42 4.82 -8.19 -8.94
CA THR A 42 4.55 -8.06 -10.38
C THR A 42 5.51 -7.08 -11.06
N GLY A 43 5.49 -7.03 -12.39
CA GLY A 43 6.27 -6.07 -13.17
C GLY A 43 5.64 -4.67 -13.13
N ASN A 44 6.44 -3.63 -13.41
CA ASN A 44 6.07 -2.21 -13.21
C ASN A 44 4.67 -1.85 -13.76
N LEU A 45 4.41 -2.04 -15.06
CA LEU A 45 3.12 -1.70 -15.68
C LEU A 45 1.92 -2.42 -15.03
N PHE A 46 2.08 -3.70 -14.68
CA PHE A 46 1.00 -4.45 -14.03
C PHE A 46 0.86 -4.06 -12.55
N GLY A 47 1.95 -3.67 -11.90
CA GLY A 47 1.97 -3.14 -10.54
C GLY A 47 1.11 -1.89 -10.46
N ASP A 48 1.40 -0.92 -11.31
CA ASP A 48 0.66 0.35 -11.45
C ASP A 48 -0.86 0.12 -11.57
N ILE A 49 -1.27 -0.71 -12.54
CA ILE A 49 -2.69 -1.02 -12.79
C ILE A 49 -3.34 -1.71 -11.59
N ILE A 50 -2.69 -2.73 -11.02
CA ILE A 50 -3.28 -3.50 -9.91
C ILE A 50 -3.28 -2.69 -8.61
N SER A 51 -2.28 -1.84 -8.36
CA SER A 51 -2.25 -0.98 -7.17
C SER A 51 -3.35 0.08 -7.21
N ASP A 52 -3.64 0.64 -8.39
CA ASP A 52 -4.77 1.56 -8.55
C ASP A 52 -6.11 0.85 -8.29
N LEU A 53 -6.28 -0.36 -8.83
CA LEU A 53 -7.46 -1.20 -8.54
C LEU A 53 -7.57 -1.58 -7.05
N ALA A 54 -6.45 -1.78 -6.37
CA ALA A 54 -6.45 -2.05 -4.93
C ALA A 54 -6.85 -0.80 -4.12
N SER A 55 -6.39 0.38 -4.55
CA SER A 55 -6.62 1.64 -3.82
C SER A 55 -8.08 2.07 -3.75
N VAL A 56 -8.91 1.62 -4.70
CA VAL A 56 -10.36 1.91 -4.71
C VAL A 56 -11.17 1.00 -3.80
N LEU A 57 -10.64 -0.16 -3.39
CA LEU A 57 -11.32 -1.09 -2.48
C LEU A 57 -11.68 -0.47 -1.11
N PRO A 58 -10.77 0.26 -0.43
CA PRO A 58 -11.11 1.00 0.79
C PRO A 58 -11.99 2.23 0.55
N ARG A 59 -12.41 2.49 -0.70
CA ARG A 59 -13.23 3.63 -1.16
C ARG A 59 -12.59 5.01 -1.07
N SER A 60 -11.37 5.13 -0.53
CA SER A 60 -10.58 6.35 -0.61
C SER A 60 -9.11 6.07 -0.86
N ILE A 61 -8.57 6.72 -1.89
CA ILE A 61 -7.13 6.77 -2.18
C ILE A 61 -6.35 7.59 -1.12
N GLY A 62 -7.04 8.49 -0.40
CA GLY A 62 -6.48 9.30 0.68
C GLY A 62 -6.08 8.49 1.92
N LEU A 63 -6.34 7.17 1.92
CA LEU A 63 -5.95 6.22 2.95
C LEU A 63 -4.70 5.40 2.59
N VAL A 64 -4.19 5.50 1.36
CA VAL A 64 -3.20 4.54 0.83
C VAL A 64 -1.79 5.14 0.89
N PRO A 65 -0.91 4.68 1.81
CA PRO A 65 0.50 5.06 1.84
C PRO A 65 1.31 4.24 0.82
N SER A 66 2.52 4.72 0.49
CA SER A 66 3.47 4.01 -0.34
C SER A 66 4.93 4.19 0.14
N ILE A 67 5.78 3.28 -0.32
CA ILE A 67 7.23 3.28 -0.08
C ILE A 67 7.97 2.78 -1.33
N SER A 68 9.06 3.45 -1.68
CA SER A 68 10.02 3.03 -2.70
C SER A 68 11.40 2.82 -2.06
N LEU A 69 11.86 1.57 -2.00
CA LEU A 69 13.14 1.18 -1.38
C LEU A 69 14.23 0.89 -2.41
N ASN A 70 15.47 1.29 -2.11
CA ASN A 70 16.64 0.79 -2.80
C ASN A 70 17.29 -0.38 -2.04
N LYS A 71 18.29 -1.03 -2.67
CA LYS A 71 19.01 -2.18 -2.09
C LYS A 71 19.80 -1.87 -0.80
N ASP A 72 20.12 -0.60 -0.57
CA ASP A 72 20.95 -0.13 0.54
C ASP A 72 20.07 0.34 1.73
N GLY A 73 18.75 0.17 1.64
CA GLY A 73 17.78 0.51 2.69
C GLY A 73 17.30 1.97 2.68
N PHE A 74 17.74 2.79 1.73
CA PHE A 74 17.17 4.13 1.57
C PHE A 74 15.76 4.04 0.97
N GLY A 75 14.81 4.75 1.58
CA GLY A 75 13.41 4.79 1.17
C GLY A 75 12.90 6.18 0.84
N LEU A 76 12.06 6.28 -0.18
CA LEU A 76 11.18 7.41 -0.45
C LEU A 76 9.76 7.04 -0.03
N TYR A 77 9.10 7.91 0.73
CA TYR A 77 7.81 7.65 1.36
C TYR A 77 6.81 8.73 0.98
N GLU A 78 5.71 8.34 0.34
CA GLU A 78 4.71 9.27 -0.18
C GLU A 78 3.31 8.64 -0.21
N PRO A 79 2.22 9.42 -0.22
CA PRO A 79 0.88 8.92 -0.52
C PRO A 79 0.85 8.30 -1.92
N SER A 80 0.08 7.23 -2.13
CA SER A 80 -0.09 6.65 -3.48
C SER A 80 -0.89 7.54 -4.42
N GLY A 81 -1.70 8.46 -3.87
CA GLY A 81 -2.55 9.37 -4.62
C GLY A 81 -1.84 10.62 -5.14
N GLY A 82 -2.48 11.29 -6.10
CA GLY A 82 -1.99 12.56 -6.65
C GLY A 82 -2.25 13.78 -5.75
N SER A 83 -1.83 14.95 -6.24
CA SER A 83 -1.85 16.22 -5.48
C SER A 83 -3.23 16.82 -5.15
N ALA A 84 -4.34 16.23 -5.65
CA ALA A 84 -5.71 16.73 -5.47
C ALA A 84 -5.83 18.26 -5.70
N TYR A 85 -5.40 18.70 -6.89
CA TYR A 85 -5.23 20.13 -7.20
C TYR A 85 -6.52 20.96 -7.08
N ASP A 86 -7.66 20.34 -7.33
CA ASP A 86 -9.01 20.91 -7.23
C ASP A 86 -9.40 21.35 -5.82
N ILE A 87 -8.79 20.77 -4.77
CA ILE A 87 -9.05 21.12 -3.36
C ILE A 87 -7.89 21.87 -2.68
N LYS A 88 -6.87 22.26 -3.45
CA LYS A 88 -5.70 23.00 -2.93
C LYS A 88 -6.13 24.26 -2.16
N GLY A 89 -5.63 24.41 -0.94
CA GLY A 89 -5.88 25.58 -0.08
C GLY A 89 -7.28 25.63 0.56
N GLN A 90 -8.10 24.58 0.42
CA GLN A 90 -9.47 24.55 0.94
C GLN A 90 -9.61 23.80 2.28
N ASN A 91 -8.50 23.28 2.84
CA ASN A 91 -8.51 22.45 4.04
C ASN A 91 -9.45 21.23 3.97
N LYS A 92 -9.45 20.54 2.82
CA LYS A 92 -10.29 19.36 2.55
C LYS A 92 -9.51 18.06 2.37
N ALA A 93 -8.20 18.14 2.16
CA ALA A 93 -7.38 16.98 1.87
C ALA A 93 -7.34 16.01 3.06
N ASN A 94 -7.43 14.71 2.78
CA ASN A 94 -7.24 13.67 3.77
C ASN A 94 -5.74 13.51 4.08
N PRO A 95 -5.29 13.76 5.32
CA PRO A 95 -3.87 13.66 5.65
C PRO A 95 -3.42 12.21 5.96
N ILE A 96 -4.36 11.25 6.07
CA ILE A 96 -4.08 9.90 6.60
C ILE A 96 -3.00 9.19 5.78
N ALA A 97 -3.09 9.16 4.45
CA ALA A 97 -2.08 8.51 3.62
C ALA A 97 -0.67 9.06 3.87
N GLN A 98 -0.53 10.39 3.99
CA GLN A 98 0.78 11.01 4.22
C GLN A 98 1.33 10.69 5.62
N ILE A 99 0.46 10.64 6.63
CA ILE A 99 0.82 10.26 8.00
C ILE A 99 1.23 8.78 8.05
N LEU A 100 0.49 7.90 7.37
CA LEU A 100 0.84 6.49 7.25
C LEU A 100 2.14 6.28 6.49
N SER A 101 2.44 7.08 5.45
CA SER A 101 3.76 7.04 4.79
C SER A 101 4.90 7.42 5.75
N ALA A 102 4.67 8.34 6.68
CA ALA A 102 5.63 8.63 7.75
C ALA A 102 5.77 7.46 8.74
N SER A 103 4.67 6.75 9.06
CA SER A 103 4.73 5.50 9.86
C SER A 103 5.57 4.42 9.15
N LEU A 104 5.39 4.24 7.83
CA LEU A 104 6.26 3.35 7.04
C LEU A 104 7.73 3.78 7.13
N MET A 105 8.03 5.08 7.10
CA MET A 105 9.39 5.58 7.25
C MET A 105 10.02 5.23 8.60
N LEU A 106 9.28 5.38 9.69
CA LEU A 106 9.74 5.00 11.02
C LEU A 106 10.11 3.51 11.07
N SER A 107 9.24 2.65 10.54
CA SER A 107 9.45 1.20 10.53
C SER A 107 10.61 0.78 9.60
N TYR A 108 10.58 1.16 8.32
CA TYR A 108 11.50 0.64 7.31
C TYR A 108 12.88 1.31 7.29
N SER A 109 12.96 2.63 7.51
CA SER A 109 14.25 3.34 7.49
C SER A 109 14.92 3.39 8.85
N PHE A 110 14.15 3.44 9.94
CA PHE A 110 14.69 3.71 11.28
C PHE A 110 14.52 2.56 12.27
N GLY A 111 13.79 1.50 11.91
CA GLY A 111 13.55 0.36 12.80
C GLY A 111 12.67 0.68 14.02
N LEU A 112 11.97 1.82 13.98
CA LEU A 112 11.10 2.32 15.04
C LEU A 112 9.69 1.75 14.86
N VAL A 113 9.59 0.43 15.05
CA VAL A 113 8.36 -0.34 14.80
C VAL A 113 7.24 0.05 15.77
N THR A 114 7.56 0.23 17.05
CA THR A 114 6.57 0.61 18.07
C THR A 114 5.98 1.99 17.80
N GLU A 115 6.81 2.97 17.44
CA GLU A 115 6.35 4.32 17.11
C GLU A 115 5.53 4.34 15.81
N ALA A 116 5.88 3.49 14.84
CA ALA A 116 5.09 3.31 13.63
C ALA A 116 3.69 2.75 13.95
N GLU A 117 3.60 1.77 14.86
CA GLU A 117 2.35 1.19 15.34
C GLU A 117 1.51 2.20 16.13
N ASP A 118 2.13 3.03 16.97
CA ASP A 118 1.44 4.09 17.70
C ASP A 118 0.73 5.08 16.76
N ILE A 119 1.36 5.44 15.63
CA ILE A 119 0.73 6.27 14.61
C ILE A 119 -0.49 5.57 13.99
N ALA A 120 -0.36 4.29 13.62
CA ALA A 120 -1.47 3.53 13.04
C ALA A 120 -2.65 3.40 14.02
N ASN A 121 -2.35 3.16 15.30
CA ASN A 121 -3.35 3.08 16.37
C ASN A 121 -4.05 4.43 16.58
N ALA A 122 -3.33 5.54 16.58
CA ALA A 122 -3.92 6.88 16.70
C ALA A 122 -4.88 7.20 15.55
N ILE A 123 -4.56 6.79 14.32
CA ILE A 123 -5.45 6.94 13.16
C ILE A 123 -6.71 6.08 13.34
N ASN A 124 -6.56 4.83 13.76
CA ASN A 124 -7.69 3.94 14.03
C ASN A 124 -8.63 4.54 15.08
N LEU A 125 -8.10 4.99 16.22
CA LEU A 125 -8.89 5.64 17.27
C LEU A 125 -9.61 6.90 16.75
N THR A 126 -8.93 7.73 15.97
CA THR A 126 -9.52 8.93 15.36
C THR A 126 -10.70 8.56 14.43
N LEU A 127 -10.57 7.47 13.69
CA LEU A 127 -11.65 6.97 12.84
C LEU A 127 -12.77 6.32 13.67
N GLU A 128 -12.46 5.63 14.77
CA GLU A 128 -13.48 5.06 15.67
C GLU A 128 -14.30 6.16 16.37
N ASP A 129 -13.67 7.28 16.71
CA ASP A 129 -14.31 8.49 17.26
C ASP A 129 -15.21 9.23 16.24
N GLY A 130 -15.26 8.75 14.99
CA GLY A 130 -16.15 9.28 13.96
C GLY A 130 -15.60 10.47 13.18
N PHE A 131 -14.36 10.90 13.41
CA PHE A 131 -13.74 11.96 12.62
C PHE A 131 -13.45 11.48 11.20
N ARG A 132 -13.89 12.25 10.20
CA ARG A 132 -13.71 11.94 8.79
C ARG A 132 -13.42 13.21 7.99
N THR A 133 -12.58 13.07 6.97
CA THR A 133 -12.49 14.03 5.86
C THR A 133 -13.55 13.69 4.81
N GLN A 134 -13.79 14.58 3.85
CA GLN A 134 -14.92 14.47 2.92
C GLN A 134 -14.94 13.18 2.08
N ASP A 135 -13.79 12.56 1.88
CA ASP A 135 -13.58 11.37 1.06
C ASP A 135 -13.85 10.03 1.79
N ILE A 136 -14.10 10.02 3.11
CA ILE A 136 -14.30 8.81 3.92
C ILE A 136 -15.40 8.93 4.98
#